data_AF-A0A2G4HPL3-F1
#
_entry.id   AF-A0A2G4HPL3-F1
#
_cell.length_a   1.000
_cell.length_b   1.000
_cell.length_c   1.000
_cell.angle_alpha   90.00
_cell.angle_beta   90.00
_cell.angle_gamma   90.00
#
_symmetry.space_group_name_H-M   'P 1'
#
loop_
_entity.id
_entity.type
_entity.pdbx_description
1 polymer ?
#
loop_
_entity_poly.entity_id
_entity_poly.type
_entity_poly.pdbx_seq_one_letter_code
_entity_poly.pdbx_strand_id
1 'polypeptide(L)'
;MSTFKRRSFLLSSCAAGVGVALQVGTLSTLLGGLPAQAAPAAKAAAPGKPETSSATLGFIALTDAAPLIVAKEKGFFAKQGMGGVELKKQT
;
A
#
# COMPACT_ATOMS: atom_id res chain seq x y z
N MET A 1 31.58 19.70 -36.14
CA MET A 1 30.38 20.10 -35.35
C MET A 1 29.13 19.67 -36.11
N SER A 2 28.55 18.53 -35.76
CA SER A 2 27.32 18.02 -36.38
C SER A 2 26.18 18.00 -35.36
N THR A 3 25.09 18.66 -35.74
CA THR A 3 24.00 19.16 -34.90
C THR A 3 22.98 18.06 -34.56
N PHE A 4 22.91 17.64 -33.29
CA PHE A 4 21.89 16.71 -32.81
C PHE A 4 20.48 17.34 -32.92
N LYS A 5 19.61 16.71 -33.72
CA LYS A 5 18.26 17.20 -34.02
C LYS A 5 17.30 16.81 -32.89
N ARG A 6 16.94 17.80 -32.05
CA ARG A 6 15.98 17.73 -30.92
C ARG A 6 14.66 17.00 -31.23
N ARG A 7 14.21 17.03 -32.49
CA ARG A 7 13.04 16.31 -33.00
C ARG A 7 13.16 14.78 -32.97
N SER A 8 14.37 14.23 -33.11
CA SER A 8 14.60 12.78 -33.02
C SER A 8 14.62 12.29 -31.56
N PHE A 9 14.95 13.19 -30.63
CA PHE A 9 14.93 12.89 -29.20
C PHE A 9 13.50 12.86 -28.66
N LEU A 10 12.65 13.82 -29.07
CA LEU A 10 11.24 13.83 -28.66
C LEU A 10 10.43 12.64 -29.24
N LEU A 11 10.77 12.17 -30.44
CA LEU A 11 10.11 11.01 -31.04
C LEU A 11 10.49 9.71 -30.33
N SER A 12 11.75 9.61 -29.86
CA SER A 12 12.21 8.46 -29.07
C SER A 12 11.66 8.47 -27.65
N SER A 13 11.35 9.62 -27.05
CA SER A 13 10.68 9.71 -25.75
C SER A 13 9.17 9.44 -25.80
N CYS A 14 8.54 9.54 -26.99
CA CYS A 14 7.11 9.24 -27.15
C CYS A 14 6.83 7.75 -27.43
N ALA A 15 7.79 7.00 -27.99
CA ALA A 15 7.65 5.54 -28.19
C ALA A 15 7.74 4.72 -26.88
N ALA A 16 8.21 5.32 -25.77
CA ALA A 16 8.09 4.76 -24.43
C ALA A 16 6.71 5.05 -23.78
N GLY A 17 5.79 5.70 -24.50
CA GLY A 17 4.48 6.14 -24.00
C GLY A 17 3.29 5.21 -24.27
N VAL A 18 3.48 4.11 -25.00
CA VAL A 18 2.40 3.11 -25.24
C VAL A 18 2.77 1.72 -24.67
N GLY A 19 3.99 1.58 -24.14
CA GLY A 19 4.48 0.32 -23.56
C GLY A 19 4.13 0.09 -22.09
N VAL A 20 3.64 1.08 -21.33
CA VAL A 20 3.35 0.89 -19.89
C VAL A 20 2.06 0.10 -19.65
N ALA A 21 1.17 -0.01 -20.64
CA ALA A 21 0.02 -0.90 -20.57
C ALA A 21 0.33 -2.37 -20.95
N LEU A 22 1.54 -2.65 -21.44
CA LEU A 22 1.97 -4.00 -21.81
C LEU A 22 3.35 -4.40 -21.25
N GLN A 23 3.90 -3.63 -20.31
CA GLN A 23 5.07 -3.99 -19.49
C GLN A 23 4.71 -4.90 -18.30
N VAL A 24 3.63 -5.68 -18.44
CA VAL A 24 3.53 -7.00 -17.82
C VAL A 24 3.98 -8.11 -18.81
N GLY A 25 4.07 -7.82 -20.11
CA GLY A 25 4.27 -8.83 -21.17
C GLY A 25 5.67 -8.93 -21.78
N THR A 26 6.44 -7.84 -21.93
CA THR A 26 7.72 -7.88 -22.68
C THR A 26 8.90 -7.15 -22.02
N LEU A 27 8.94 -7.10 -20.68
CA LEU A 27 10.27 -7.27 -20.04
C LEU A 27 10.81 -8.67 -20.36
N SER A 28 9.96 -9.61 -20.80
CA SER A 28 10.29 -10.99 -21.14
C SER A 28 10.95 -11.25 -22.53
N THR A 29 11.67 -10.29 -23.13
CA THR A 29 12.61 -10.61 -24.24
C THR A 29 13.94 -9.86 -24.16
N LEU A 30 14.13 -8.99 -23.15
CA LEU A 30 15.45 -8.59 -22.64
C LEU A 30 15.64 -8.92 -21.13
N LEU A 31 14.61 -9.46 -20.47
CA LEU A 31 14.58 -10.29 -19.26
C LEU A 31 13.74 -11.58 -19.51
N GLY A 32 13.79 -12.10 -20.75
CA GLY A 32 12.93 -13.17 -21.28
C GLY A 32 13.15 -14.59 -20.84
N GLY A 33 12.91 -14.87 -19.56
CA GLY A 33 13.07 -16.24 -19.06
C GLY A 33 12.41 -16.58 -17.73
N LEU A 34 11.40 -15.84 -17.25
CA LEU A 34 10.73 -16.22 -16.00
C LEU A 34 9.20 -16.03 -16.11
N PRO A 35 8.40 -17.07 -15.77
CA PRO A 35 6.95 -16.93 -15.75
C PRO A 35 6.56 -15.88 -14.71
N ALA A 36 5.69 -14.95 -15.12
CA ALA A 36 5.06 -13.97 -14.25
C ALA A 36 4.17 -14.69 -13.24
N GLN A 37 4.79 -15.17 -12.17
CA GLN A 37 4.12 -15.68 -10.99
C GLN A 37 3.60 -14.45 -10.26
N ALA A 38 2.31 -14.13 -10.46
CA ALA A 38 1.59 -13.23 -9.58
C ALA A 38 1.74 -13.80 -8.16
N ALA A 39 2.67 -13.23 -7.39
CA ALA A 39 2.86 -13.61 -6.01
C ALA A 39 1.49 -13.44 -5.34
N PRO A 40 0.93 -14.51 -4.75
CA PRO A 40 -0.32 -14.37 -4.01
C PRO A 40 -0.05 -13.28 -2.96
N ALA A 41 -0.86 -12.22 -2.98
CA ALA A 41 -0.85 -11.23 -1.90
C ALA A 41 -0.86 -12.03 -0.60
N ALA A 42 0.25 -11.99 0.13
CA ALA A 42 0.42 -12.79 1.32
C ALA A 42 -0.74 -12.43 2.24
N LYS A 43 -1.73 -13.32 2.31
CA LYS A 43 -2.84 -13.20 3.24
C LYS A 43 -2.18 -13.37 4.58
N ALA A 44 -1.83 -12.25 5.22
CA ALA A 44 -1.31 -12.22 6.56
C ALA A 44 -2.21 -13.16 7.36
N ALA A 45 -1.62 -14.24 7.87
CA ALA A 45 -2.34 -15.23 8.64
C ALA A 45 -3.19 -14.47 9.63
N ALA A 46 -4.52 -14.68 9.58
CA ALA A 46 -5.42 -14.00 10.48
C ALA A 46 -4.84 -14.23 11.88
N PRO A 47 -4.43 -13.17 12.61
CA PRO A 47 -4.08 -13.36 14.01
C PRO A 47 -5.27 -14.09 14.61
N GLY A 48 -5.00 -15.09 15.45
CA GLY A 48 -6.05 -15.82 16.15
C GLY A 48 -7.03 -14.84 16.79
N LYS A 49 -8.24 -15.32 17.11
CA LYS A 49 -9.23 -14.48 17.79
C LYS A 49 -8.58 -13.85 19.04
N PRO A 50 -8.71 -12.52 19.26
CA PRO A 50 -8.11 -11.87 20.41
C PRO A 50 -8.64 -12.50 21.71
N GLU A 51 -7.74 -12.61 22.70
CA GLU A 51 -8.01 -13.21 24.01
C GLU A 51 -9.04 -12.38 24.78
N THR A 52 -9.00 -11.06 24.62
CA THR A 52 -9.98 -10.12 25.15
C THR A 52 -10.48 -9.17 24.06
N SER A 53 -11.79 -8.91 24.06
CA SER A 53 -12.41 -7.96 23.14
C SER A 53 -12.43 -6.51 23.67
N SER A 54 -12.02 -6.30 24.92
CA SER A 54 -12.05 -5.01 25.61
C SER A 54 -10.66 -4.56 26.06
N ALA A 55 -10.33 -3.29 25.81
CA ALA A 55 -9.11 -2.65 26.26
C ALA A 55 -9.33 -1.15 26.46
N THR A 56 -8.72 -0.58 27.50
CA THR A 56 -8.70 0.87 27.73
C THR A 56 -7.36 1.43 27.28
N LEU A 57 -7.36 2.26 26.24
CA LEU A 57 -6.17 2.89 25.68
C LEU A 57 -6.09 4.36 26.10
N GLY A 58 -4.99 4.74 26.75
CA GLY A 58 -4.68 6.12 27.06
C GLY A 58 -4.23 6.87 25.80
N PHE A 59 -4.62 8.14 25.64
CA PHE A 59 -4.04 9.01 24.62
C PHE A 59 -3.89 10.45 25.13
N ILE A 60 -2.89 11.16 24.62
CA ILE A 60 -2.76 12.61 24.79
C ILE A 60 -3.41 13.29 23.59
N ALA A 61 -4.11 14.41 23.81
CA ALA A 61 -4.81 15.15 22.76
C ALA A 61 -3.85 15.93 21.85
N LEU A 62 -2.95 15.21 21.18
CA LEU A 62 -2.06 15.67 20.13
C LEU A 62 -2.38 14.93 18.83
N THR A 63 -1.71 15.30 17.75
CA THR A 63 -1.92 14.70 16.42
C THR A 63 -1.50 13.23 16.33
N ASP A 64 -0.70 12.72 17.26
CA ASP A 64 -0.30 11.31 17.27
C ASP A 64 -1.46 10.34 17.57
N ALA A 65 -2.51 10.83 18.24
CA ALA A 65 -3.65 10.01 18.66
C ALA A 65 -4.66 9.77 17.53
N ALA A 66 -4.47 10.42 16.38
CA ALA A 66 -5.34 10.30 15.22
C ALA A 66 -5.59 8.85 14.79
N PRO A 67 -4.58 7.94 14.74
CA PRO A 67 -4.82 6.54 14.39
C PRO A 67 -5.74 5.82 15.37
N LEU A 68 -5.63 6.08 16.68
CA LEU A 68 -6.48 5.45 17.71
C LEU A 68 -7.93 5.91 17.59
N ILE A 69 -8.13 7.21 17.39
CA ILE A 69 -9.46 7.82 17.25
C ILE A 69 -10.12 7.32 15.96
N VAL A 70 -9.41 7.35 14.83
CA VAL A 70 -9.91 6.83 13.55
C VAL A 70 -10.19 5.33 13.65
N ALA A 71 -9.36 4.57 14.35
CA ALA A 71 -9.56 3.13 14.53
C ALA A 71 -10.86 2.81 15.27
N LYS A 72 -11.24 3.64 16.26
CA LYS A 72 -12.50 3.52 16.99
C LYS A 72 -13.69 3.97 16.15
N GLU A 73 -13.65 5.18 15.60
CA GLU A 73 -14.78 5.77 14.85
C GLU A 73 -15.07 5.07 13.51
N LYS A 74 -14.04 4.52 12.85
CA LYS A 74 -14.18 3.78 11.58
C LYS A 74 -14.30 2.26 11.79
N GLY A 75 -14.42 1.79 13.02
CA GLY A 75 -14.64 0.38 13.33
C GLY A 75 -13.48 -0.54 12.92
N PHE A 76 -12.25 -0.04 12.83
CA PHE A 76 -11.08 -0.88 12.56
C PHE A 76 -10.79 -1.82 13.73
N PHE A 77 -11.06 -1.39 14.98
CA PHE A 77 -10.97 -2.28 16.14
C PHE A 77 -11.99 -3.42 16.07
N ALA A 78 -13.23 -3.14 15.65
CA ALA A 78 -14.26 -4.16 15.49
C ALA A 78 -13.90 -5.20 14.41
N LYS A 79 -13.27 -4.77 13.30
CA LYS A 79 -12.79 -5.67 12.23
C LYS A 79 -11.74 -6.67 12.73
N GLN A 80 -10.97 -6.31 13.75
CA GLN A 80 -9.95 -7.16 14.37
C GLN A 80 -10.46 -7.92 15.59
N GLY A 81 -11.77 -7.92 15.86
CA GLY A 81 -12.37 -8.62 17.01
C GLY A 81 -12.30 -7.87 18.35
N MET A 82 -11.86 -6.60 18.33
CA MET A 82 -11.77 -5.72 19.51
C MET A 82 -12.90 -4.69 19.54
N GLY A 83 -14.15 -5.14 19.70
CA GLY A 83 -15.32 -4.23 19.70
C GLY A 83 -15.43 -3.31 20.92
N GLY A 84 -14.79 -3.66 22.04
CA GLY A 84 -14.92 -2.98 23.34
C GLY A 84 -13.75 -2.05 23.68
N VAL A 85 -13.15 -1.39 22.69
CA VAL A 85 -12.01 -0.48 22.94
C VAL A 85 -12.48 0.89 23.43
N GLU A 86 -12.01 1.27 24.61
CA GLU A 86 -12.25 2.59 25.21
C GLU A 86 -11.01 3.47 25.07
N LEU A 87 -11.19 4.73 24.67
CA LEU A 87 -10.10 5.70 24.56
C LEU A 87 -10.23 6.69 25.72
N LYS A 88 -9.24 6.71 26.61
CA LYS A 88 -9.22 7.57 27.79
C LYS A 88 -8.20 8.69 27.59
N LYS A 89 -8.66 9.93 27.60
CA LYS A 89 -7.76 11.10 27.55
C LYS A 89 -6.89 11.10 28.81
N GLN A 90 -5.58 11.20 28.62
CA GLN A 90 -4.61 11.44 29.67
C GLN A 90 -4.14 12.90 29.58
N THR A 91 -3.91 13.50 30.74
CA THR A 91 -3.48 14.90 30.91
C THR A 91 -2.10 14.92 31.50
#